data_AF-A0A257UXG9-F1
#
_entry.id   AF-A0A257UXG9-F1
#
_cell.length_a   1.000
_cell.length_b   1.000
_cell.length_c   1.000
_cell.angle_alpha   90.00
_cell.angle_beta   90.00
_cell.angle_gamma   90.00
#
_symmetry.space_group_name_H-M   'P 1'
#
loop_
_entity.id
_entity.type
_entity.pdbx_description
1 polymer ?
#
loop_
_entity_poly.entity_id
_entity_poly.type
_entity_poly.pdbx_seq_one_letter_code
_entity_poly.pdbx_strand_id
1 'polypeptide(L)'
;MPILYAVIIAAAARASAPPVVAPLRLAHVSVALPSREVLRVTLTAPAPAAKLAAGMSSQRLTLGGVRIPLATPVDVTVAGGETRPVFDVRLADVPEGVLGLDPNRVPLLWEGLDGAGAPVLAVGATVDFGDPGDVQVPVTDLYHTYATLTDFTVTPGLSAVNVRGLLGLFNPFSFDLVATRIELTVKVGTETVLATKRPGFRLRAGRRSDVLVDQDVPLADAAGGVGAFLRGEAAVLEGTLILRTPQGERAVPLHMGVQR
;
A
#
# COMPACT_ATOMS: atom_id res chain seq x y z
N MET A 1 11.41 62.21 6.64
CA MET A 1 10.56 61.38 7.52
C MET A 1 9.63 60.37 6.80
N PRO A 2 9.80 59.99 5.51
CA PRO A 2 9.16 58.79 4.95
C PRO A 2 10.13 57.61 4.67
N ILE A 3 11.45 57.85 4.68
CA ILE A 3 12.46 56.81 4.37
C ILE A 3 12.72 55.89 5.58
N LEU A 4 12.58 56.38 6.83
CA LEU A 4 12.70 55.54 8.03
C LEU A 4 11.58 54.50 8.15
N TYR A 5 10.36 54.82 7.70
CA TYR A 5 9.23 53.87 7.72
C TYR A 5 9.38 52.76 6.66
N ALA A 6 9.98 53.05 5.50
CA ALA A 6 10.26 52.04 4.48
C ALA A 6 11.32 51.03 4.94
N VAL A 7 12.31 51.46 5.73
CA VAL A 7 13.36 50.57 6.27
C VAL A 7 12.83 49.71 7.44
N ILE A 8 11.92 50.25 8.26
CA ILE A 8 11.28 49.47 9.34
C ILE A 8 10.29 48.45 8.78
N ILE A 9 9.55 48.78 7.71
CA ILE A 9 8.66 47.83 7.03
C ILE A 9 9.45 46.79 6.23
N ALA A 10 10.59 47.15 5.62
CA ALA A 10 11.48 46.19 4.97
C ALA A 10 12.28 45.31 5.96
N ALA A 11 12.52 45.79 7.18
CA ALA A 11 13.09 45.01 8.28
C ALA A 11 12.05 44.10 8.96
N ALA A 12 10.78 44.53 9.05
CA ALA A 12 9.66 43.72 9.53
C ALA A 12 9.20 42.69 8.49
N ALA A 13 9.40 42.93 7.19
CA ALA A 13 9.17 41.95 6.11
C ALA A 13 10.36 41.00 5.86
N ARG A 14 11.47 41.15 6.61
CA ARG A 14 12.65 40.26 6.58
C ARG A 14 12.74 39.29 7.77
N ALA A 15 11.70 39.23 8.61
CA ALA A 15 11.50 38.16 9.58
C ALA A 15 10.11 37.57 9.29
N SER A 16 9.94 36.40 8.69
CA SER A 16 10.69 35.17 8.77
C SER A 16 10.66 34.49 7.39
N ALA A 17 11.81 34.34 6.75
CA ALA A 17 11.96 33.12 5.97
C ALA A 17 11.72 31.98 6.98
N PRO A 18 10.79 31.03 6.72
CA PRO A 18 10.62 29.88 7.61
C PRO A 18 12.01 29.29 7.85
N PRO A 19 12.39 28.95 9.09
CA PRO A 19 13.61 28.19 9.29
C PRO A 19 13.55 27.00 8.35
N VAL A 20 14.58 26.84 7.50
CA VAL A 20 14.70 25.65 6.66
C VAL A 20 14.97 24.51 7.63
N VAL A 21 13.91 23.86 8.11
CA VAL A 21 14.01 22.67 8.95
C VAL A 21 14.59 21.60 8.06
N ALA A 22 15.89 21.33 8.23
CA ALA A 22 16.53 20.22 7.57
C ALA A 22 15.80 18.94 7.97
N PRO A 23 15.31 18.13 7.02
CA PRO A 23 14.55 16.94 7.33
C PRO A 23 15.45 15.95 8.08
N LEU A 24 14.91 15.39 9.16
CA LEU A 24 15.49 14.22 9.79
C LEU A 24 15.51 13.09 8.76
N ARG A 25 16.64 12.36 8.71
CA ARG A 25 16.75 11.21 7.84
C ARG A 25 15.82 10.11 8.36
N LEU A 26 14.86 9.72 7.53
CA LEU A 26 14.03 8.56 7.78
C LEU A 26 14.93 7.31 7.85
N ALA A 27 14.74 6.50 8.88
CA ALA A 27 15.42 5.22 9.03
C ALA A 27 14.50 4.04 8.71
N HIS A 28 13.20 4.14 9.03
CA HIS A 28 12.27 3.05 8.81
C HIS A 28 10.82 3.54 8.71
N VAL A 29 9.99 2.83 7.95
CA VAL A 29 8.54 3.02 7.86
C VAL A 29 7.85 1.74 8.31
N SER A 30 6.90 1.84 9.24
CA SER A 30 6.00 0.72 9.53
C SER A 30 4.55 1.08 9.21
N VAL A 31 3.84 0.12 8.67
CA VAL A 31 2.43 0.24 8.28
C VAL A 31 1.60 -0.70 9.13
N ALA A 32 0.43 -0.26 9.55
CA ALA A 32 -0.61 -1.09 10.15
C ALA A 32 -1.94 -0.84 9.44
N LEU A 33 -2.83 -1.84 9.48
CA LEU A 33 -4.13 -1.79 8.84
C LEU A 33 -5.24 -1.85 9.91
N PRO A 34 -5.55 -0.72 10.58
CA PRO A 34 -6.61 -0.70 11.59
C PRO A 34 -8.00 -0.99 11.02
N SER A 35 -8.23 -0.70 9.73
CA SER A 35 -9.45 -1.06 9.00
C SER A 35 -9.17 -1.14 7.51
N ARG A 36 -10.11 -1.69 6.72
CA ARG A 36 -10.02 -1.75 5.25
C ARG A 36 -9.99 -0.39 4.53
N GLU A 37 -10.19 0.72 5.25
CA GLU A 37 -10.30 2.07 4.67
C GLU A 37 -9.15 2.98 5.11
N VAL A 38 -8.37 2.56 6.12
CA VAL A 38 -7.38 3.39 6.78
C VAL A 38 -6.08 2.61 6.95
N LEU A 39 -4.98 3.20 6.50
CA LEU A 39 -3.62 2.75 6.83
C LEU A 39 -3.07 3.64 7.94
N ARG A 40 -2.54 3.03 9.00
CA ARG A 40 -1.74 3.74 9.99
C ARG A 40 -0.28 3.63 9.60
N VAL A 41 0.40 4.76 9.49
CA VAL A 41 1.81 4.84 9.13
C VAL A 41 2.58 5.40 10.32
N THR A 42 3.69 4.73 10.66
CA THR A 42 4.66 5.22 11.62
C THR A 42 5.98 5.43 10.90
N LEU A 43 6.53 6.63 11.00
CA LEU A 43 7.87 6.94 10.52
C LEU A 43 8.84 6.90 11.68
N THR A 44 10.03 6.33 11.52
CA THR A 44 11.07 6.32 12.54
C THR A 44 12.29 7.05 12.03
N ALA A 45 12.71 8.08 12.77
CA ALA A 45 13.91 8.87 12.45
C ALA A 45 14.80 9.02 13.71
N PRO A 46 16.10 8.68 13.62
CA PRO A 46 17.07 8.96 14.69
C PRO A 46 17.17 10.47 14.92
N ALA A 47 16.99 10.88 16.18
CA ALA A 47 16.89 12.27 16.56
C ALA A 47 17.36 12.49 18.01
N PRO A 48 18.67 12.32 18.29
CA PRO A 48 19.22 12.32 19.65
C PRO A 48 19.04 13.64 20.42
N ALA A 49 18.68 14.73 19.74
CA ALA A 49 18.46 16.04 20.35
C ALA A 49 17.19 16.77 19.86
N ALA A 50 16.29 16.08 19.13
CA ALA A 50 15.06 16.75 18.69
C ALA A 50 14.17 17.04 19.89
N LYS A 51 13.79 18.31 20.06
CA LYS A 51 12.63 18.69 20.86
C LYS A 51 11.48 18.89 19.91
N LEU A 52 10.32 18.34 20.23
CA LEU A 52 9.08 18.71 19.55
C LEU A 52 8.90 20.22 19.71
N ALA A 53 8.87 20.94 18.60
CA ALA A 53 8.52 22.36 18.62
C ALA A 53 7.09 22.47 19.16
N ALA A 54 6.89 23.32 20.17
CA ALA A 54 5.55 23.65 20.62
C ALA A 54 4.77 24.29 19.46
N GLY A 55 3.49 23.92 19.29
CA GLY A 55 2.60 24.58 18.32
C GLY A 55 2.42 23.88 16.97
N MET A 56 2.76 22.60 16.85
CA MET A 56 2.35 21.80 15.68
C MET A 56 0.83 21.72 15.61
N SER A 57 0.25 22.20 14.51
CA SER A 57 -1.20 22.29 14.32
C SER A 57 -1.71 21.40 13.19
N SER A 58 -0.84 21.08 12.23
CA SER A 58 -1.21 20.30 11.05
C SER A 58 -0.01 19.52 10.50
N GLN A 59 -0.26 18.66 9.51
CA GLN A 59 0.75 17.81 8.89
C GLN A 59 0.56 17.71 7.38
N ARG A 60 1.66 17.37 6.69
CA ARG A 60 1.70 17.16 5.25
C ARG A 60 2.56 15.94 4.94
N LEU A 61 2.05 15.05 4.11
CA LEU A 61 2.82 13.96 3.50
C LEU A 61 2.91 14.20 2.00
N THR A 62 4.11 14.01 1.45
CA THR A 62 4.38 14.06 0.02
C THR A 62 5.13 12.79 -0.38
N LEU A 63 4.63 12.11 -1.42
CA LEU A 63 5.24 10.91 -2.03
C LEU A 63 5.56 11.20 -3.49
N GLY A 64 6.84 11.27 -3.85
CA GLY A 64 7.28 11.56 -5.22
C GLY A 64 6.67 12.84 -5.81
N GLY A 65 6.43 13.86 -4.99
CA GLY A 65 5.76 15.10 -5.38
C GLY A 65 4.23 15.08 -5.30
N VAL A 66 3.61 13.93 -5.05
CA VAL A 66 2.16 13.79 -4.84
C VAL A 66 1.83 14.05 -3.38
N ARG A 67 0.99 15.06 -3.11
CA ARG A 67 0.53 15.35 -1.75
C ARG A 67 -0.53 14.34 -1.33
N ILE A 68 -0.31 13.67 -0.21
CA ILE A 68 -1.27 12.74 0.40
C ILE A 68 -2.03 13.48 1.51
N PRO A 69 -3.36 13.59 1.43
CA PRO A 69 -4.17 14.13 2.50
C PRO A 69 -4.03 13.28 3.76
N LEU A 70 -3.81 13.93 4.90
CA LEU A 70 -3.73 13.29 6.21
C LEU A 70 -4.84 13.84 7.10
N ALA A 71 -5.44 12.98 7.92
CA ALA A 71 -6.34 13.43 8.96
C ALA A 71 -5.55 14.11 10.10
N THR A 72 -6.15 15.10 10.76
CA THR A 72 -5.70 15.63 12.05
C THR A 72 -6.41 14.86 13.17
N PRO A 73 -5.80 14.68 14.36
CA PRO A 73 -4.62 15.37 14.90
C PRO A 73 -3.27 14.76 14.46
N VAL A 74 -2.19 15.49 14.75
CA VAL A 74 -0.81 15.04 14.53
C VAL A 74 -0.32 14.35 15.80
N ASP A 75 0.09 13.09 15.70
CA ASP A 75 0.71 12.37 16.81
C ASP A 75 2.21 12.19 16.51
N VAL A 76 3.05 12.68 17.42
CA VAL A 76 4.51 12.55 17.31
C VAL A 76 5.05 12.19 18.68
N THR A 77 5.68 11.03 18.77
CA THR A 77 6.40 10.63 19.97
C THR A 77 7.89 10.92 19.80
N VAL A 78 8.52 11.56 20.78
CA VAL A 78 9.98 11.72 20.84
C VAL A 78 10.49 11.06 22.11
N ALA A 79 11.14 9.91 21.97
CA ALA A 79 11.62 9.11 23.08
C ALA A 79 12.83 8.27 22.65
N GLY A 80 13.75 8.00 23.59
CA GLY A 80 14.88 7.09 23.34
C GLY A 80 15.85 7.56 22.25
N GLY A 81 15.90 8.87 21.96
CA GLY A 81 16.74 9.42 20.88
C GLY A 81 16.14 9.24 19.48
N GLU A 82 14.85 8.92 19.37
CA GLU A 82 14.11 8.81 18.12
C GLU A 82 12.93 9.76 18.06
N THR A 83 12.57 10.17 16.86
CA THR A 83 11.33 10.88 16.54
C THR A 83 10.44 9.95 15.74
N ARG A 84 9.19 9.80 16.19
CA ARG A 84 8.20 8.88 15.62
C ARG A 84 6.87 9.57 15.33
N PRO A 85 6.70 10.17 14.14
CA PRO A 85 5.41 10.59 13.64
C PRO A 85 4.51 9.39 13.36
N VAL A 86 3.27 9.45 13.85
CA VAL A 86 2.21 8.46 13.61
C VAL A 86 1.01 9.17 13.01
N PHE A 87 0.51 8.67 11.89
CA PHE A 87 -0.65 9.27 11.22
C PHE A 87 -1.46 8.24 10.45
N ASP A 88 -2.73 8.55 10.27
CA ASP A 88 -3.67 7.73 9.53
C ASP A 88 -3.89 8.31 8.12
N VAL A 89 -3.77 7.44 7.11
CA VAL A 89 -4.04 7.71 5.70
C VAL A 89 -5.35 7.03 5.34
N ARG A 90 -6.36 7.82 4.97
CA ARG A 90 -7.59 7.29 4.40
C ARG A 90 -7.36 6.95 2.94
N LEU A 91 -7.56 5.68 2.58
CA LEU A 91 -7.26 5.19 1.23
C LEU A 91 -8.13 5.86 0.16
N ALA A 92 -9.36 6.25 0.50
CA ALA A 92 -10.22 7.02 -0.38
C ALA A 92 -9.66 8.42 -0.72
N ASP A 93 -8.83 9.00 0.15
CA ASP A 93 -8.26 10.33 -0.04
C ASP A 93 -6.90 10.28 -0.78
N VAL A 94 -6.36 9.09 -1.03
CA VAL A 94 -5.11 8.91 -1.78
C VAL A 94 -5.31 9.31 -3.24
N PRO A 95 -4.51 10.25 -3.79
CA PRO A 95 -4.65 10.64 -5.19
C PRO A 95 -4.19 9.55 -6.16
N GLU A 96 -4.86 9.43 -7.32
CA GLU A 96 -4.49 8.48 -8.37
C GLU A 96 -3.02 8.61 -8.84
N GLY A 97 -2.44 9.81 -8.72
CA GLY A 97 -1.05 10.08 -9.08
C GLY A 97 -0.03 9.17 -8.39
N VAL A 98 -0.36 8.55 -7.25
CA VAL A 98 0.54 7.59 -6.59
C VAL A 98 0.80 6.33 -7.41
N LEU A 99 -0.11 5.98 -8.34
CA LEU A 99 0.09 4.83 -9.24
C LEU A 99 1.26 5.05 -10.20
N GLY A 100 1.61 6.31 -10.46
CA GLY A 100 2.72 6.71 -11.31
C GLY A 100 4.03 6.89 -10.55
N LEU A 101 4.17 6.33 -9.34
CA LEU A 101 5.41 6.34 -8.57
C LEU A 101 6.16 5.01 -8.76
N ASP A 102 7.48 5.10 -8.98
CA ASP A 102 8.35 3.92 -8.92
C ASP A 102 8.44 3.43 -7.47
N PRO A 103 7.85 2.26 -7.12
CA PRO A 103 7.78 1.79 -5.74
C PRO A 103 9.15 1.54 -5.11
N ASN A 104 10.19 1.30 -5.90
CA ASN A 104 11.52 0.98 -5.39
C ASN A 104 12.36 2.24 -5.14
N ARG A 105 11.80 3.41 -5.46
CA ARG A 105 12.50 4.69 -5.33
C ARG A 105 11.53 5.84 -5.15
N VAL A 106 10.80 5.85 -4.03
CA VAL A 106 9.83 6.91 -3.73
C VAL A 106 10.44 7.96 -2.79
N PRO A 107 10.61 9.22 -3.24
CA PRO A 107 10.91 10.32 -2.34
C PRO A 107 9.74 10.53 -1.37
N LEU A 108 9.95 10.26 -0.09
CA LEU A 108 8.99 10.47 0.98
C LEU A 108 9.41 11.70 1.80
N LEU A 109 8.47 12.61 2.00
CA LEU A 109 8.62 13.74 2.91
C LEU A 109 7.35 13.91 3.75
N TRP A 110 7.49 13.75 5.06
CA TRP A 110 6.49 14.14 6.04
C TRP A 110 6.93 15.41 6.76
N GLU A 111 5.99 16.32 6.99
CA GLU A 111 6.22 17.58 7.67
C GLU A 111 5.13 17.84 8.71
N GLY A 112 5.54 18.16 9.93
CA GLY A 112 4.69 18.80 10.94
C GLY A 112 4.77 20.32 10.78
N LEU A 113 3.61 20.97 10.70
CA LEU A 113 3.48 22.40 10.42
C LEU A 113 2.90 23.15 11.62
N ASP A 114 3.31 24.40 11.82
CA ASP A 114 2.73 25.29 12.83
C ASP A 114 1.41 25.94 12.36
N GLY A 115 0.80 26.78 13.21
CA GLY A 115 -0.42 27.53 12.90
C GLY A 115 -0.32 28.50 11.71
N ALA A 116 0.89 28.88 11.29
CA ALA A 116 1.13 29.70 10.10
C ALA A 116 1.42 28.86 8.84
N GLY A 117 1.47 27.53 8.97
CA GLY A 117 1.79 26.60 7.89
C GLY A 117 3.29 26.45 7.62
N ALA A 118 4.16 26.96 8.50
CA ALA A 118 5.60 26.78 8.38
C ALA A 118 6.03 25.40 8.93
N PRO A 119 6.97 24.70 8.27
CA PRO A 119 7.46 23.42 8.77
C PRO A 119 8.25 23.63 10.06
N VAL A 120 7.89 22.88 11.10
CA VAL A 120 8.57 22.87 12.41
C VAL A 120 9.26 21.55 12.70
N LEU A 121 8.89 20.50 11.98
CA LEU A 121 9.55 19.19 11.98
C LEU A 121 9.39 18.59 10.59
N ALA A 122 10.45 17.98 10.06
CA ALA A 122 10.39 17.27 8.80
C ALA A 122 11.13 15.94 8.93
N VAL A 123 10.59 14.90 8.31
CA VAL A 123 11.20 13.56 8.20
C VAL A 123 11.13 13.15 6.74
N GLY A 124 12.24 12.73 6.15
CA GLY A 124 12.23 12.31 4.75
C GLY A 124 13.43 11.47 4.33
N ALA A 125 13.23 10.73 3.26
CA ALA A 125 14.25 9.97 2.53
C ALA A 125 13.69 9.55 1.17
N THR A 126 14.54 8.92 0.34
CA THR A 126 14.03 8.06 -0.73
C THR A 126 13.86 6.66 -0.15
N VAL A 127 12.70 6.05 -0.37
CA VAL A 127 12.30 4.77 0.22
C VAL A 127 12.09 3.74 -0.87
N ASP A 128 12.60 2.53 -0.65
CA ASP A 128 12.24 1.34 -1.43
C ASP A 128 11.11 0.58 -0.72
N PHE A 129 9.88 0.63 -1.25
CA PHE A 129 8.74 -0.12 -0.70
C PHE A 129 8.84 -1.64 -0.88
N GLY A 130 9.79 -2.12 -1.68
CA GLY A 130 10.14 -3.52 -1.86
C GLY A 130 11.20 -4.03 -0.87
N ASP A 131 11.92 -3.14 -0.17
CA ASP A 131 12.92 -3.52 0.84
C ASP A 131 12.30 -3.56 2.26
N PRO A 132 12.21 -4.73 2.91
CA PRO A 132 11.72 -4.86 4.28
C PRO A 132 12.57 -4.08 5.31
N GLY A 133 13.83 -3.77 4.99
CA GLY A 133 14.69 -2.94 5.83
C GLY A 133 14.22 -1.49 5.88
N ASP A 134 13.72 -0.97 4.76
CA ASP A 134 13.16 0.37 4.64
C ASP A 134 11.70 0.42 5.11
N VAL A 135 10.90 -0.58 4.75
CA VAL A 135 9.44 -0.60 5.00
C VAL A 135 8.94 -1.94 5.53
N GLN A 136 8.34 -1.91 6.71
CA GLN A 136 7.58 -3.03 7.25
C GLN A 136 6.09 -2.90 6.92
N VAL A 137 5.58 -3.87 6.16
CA VAL A 137 4.16 -3.93 5.75
C VAL A 137 3.53 -5.25 6.24
N PRO A 138 2.31 -5.24 6.80
CA PRO A 138 1.59 -6.45 7.20
C PRO A 138 0.96 -7.08 5.96
N VAL A 139 1.81 -7.66 5.10
CA VAL A 139 1.45 -8.14 3.77
C VAL A 139 0.29 -9.15 3.82
N THR A 140 0.31 -10.09 4.76
CA THR A 140 -0.76 -11.08 4.96
C THR A 140 -2.10 -10.43 5.29
N ASP A 141 -2.11 -9.46 6.20
CA ASP A 141 -3.35 -8.76 6.62
C ASP A 141 -3.93 -7.92 5.49
N LEU A 142 -3.06 -7.25 4.71
CA LEU A 142 -3.48 -6.52 3.52
C LEU A 142 -4.12 -7.45 2.50
N TYR A 143 -3.52 -8.61 2.23
CA TYR A 143 -4.11 -9.57 1.29
C TYR A 143 -5.47 -10.05 1.76
N HIS A 144 -5.61 -10.50 3.01
CA HIS A 144 -6.91 -10.96 3.50
C HIS A 144 -7.97 -9.86 3.55
N THR A 145 -7.56 -8.60 3.66
CA THR A 145 -8.49 -7.47 3.69
C THR A 145 -8.99 -7.08 2.30
N TYR A 146 -8.12 -7.11 1.28
CA TYR A 146 -8.45 -6.63 -0.08
C TYR A 146 -8.71 -7.74 -1.09
N ALA A 147 -8.29 -8.97 -0.79
CA ALA A 147 -8.50 -10.15 -1.61
C ALA A 147 -9.03 -11.29 -0.73
N THR A 148 -10.21 -11.79 -1.07
CA THR A 148 -10.84 -12.92 -0.37
C THR A 148 -11.15 -14.00 -1.37
N LEU A 149 -10.89 -15.25 -0.98
CA LEU A 149 -11.25 -16.42 -1.77
C LEU A 149 -12.31 -17.19 -0.97
N THR A 150 -13.51 -17.31 -1.54
CA THR A 150 -14.63 -18.05 -0.94
C THR A 150 -15.02 -19.22 -1.82
N ASP A 151 -15.64 -20.24 -1.22
CA ASP A 151 -16.15 -21.43 -1.91
C ASP A 151 -15.09 -22.11 -2.79
N PHE A 152 -13.82 -22.08 -2.35
CA PHE A 152 -12.72 -22.68 -3.09
C PHE A 152 -12.72 -24.19 -2.87
N THR A 153 -12.89 -24.92 -3.98
CA THR A 153 -12.90 -26.38 -4.00
C THR A 153 -12.17 -26.89 -5.23
N VAL A 154 -11.32 -27.89 -5.03
CA VAL A 154 -10.77 -28.74 -6.09
C VAL A 154 -11.38 -30.13 -5.93
N THR A 155 -12.15 -30.57 -6.93
CA THR A 155 -12.87 -31.85 -6.88
C THR A 155 -12.45 -32.75 -8.03
N PRO A 156 -11.79 -33.89 -7.79
CA PRO A 156 -11.50 -34.85 -8.84
C PRO A 156 -12.78 -35.56 -9.30
N GLY A 157 -13.00 -35.60 -10.61
CA GLY A 157 -14.04 -36.39 -11.26
C GLY A 157 -13.45 -37.54 -12.08
N LEU A 158 -14.31 -38.26 -12.82
CA LEU A 158 -13.90 -39.42 -13.63
C LEU A 158 -13.10 -39.06 -14.88
N SER A 159 -13.30 -37.86 -15.44
CA SER A 159 -12.65 -37.39 -16.68
C SER A 159 -11.94 -36.05 -16.55
N ALA A 160 -12.26 -35.27 -15.51
CA ALA A 160 -11.70 -33.96 -15.27
C ALA A 160 -11.60 -33.67 -13.76
N VAL A 161 -10.76 -32.71 -13.39
CA VAL A 161 -10.74 -32.07 -12.08
C VAL A 161 -11.52 -30.76 -12.19
N ASN A 162 -12.59 -30.62 -11.41
CA ASN A 162 -13.33 -29.36 -11.33
C ASN A 162 -12.64 -28.44 -10.32
N VAL A 163 -12.31 -27.23 -10.75
CA VAL A 163 -11.74 -26.16 -9.93
C VAL A 163 -12.77 -25.05 -9.85
N ARG A 164 -13.27 -24.80 -8.64
CA ARG A 164 -14.24 -23.74 -8.36
C ARG A 164 -13.76 -22.82 -7.25
N GLY A 165 -14.05 -21.53 -7.37
CA GLY A 165 -13.81 -20.53 -6.33
C GLY A 165 -14.29 -19.15 -6.74
N LEU A 166 -14.62 -18.32 -5.75
CA LEU A 166 -15.00 -16.93 -5.97
C LEU A 166 -13.93 -16.02 -5.37
N LEU A 167 -13.20 -15.33 -6.25
CA LEU A 167 -12.20 -14.34 -5.85
C LEU A 167 -12.85 -12.96 -5.75
N GLY A 168 -13.03 -12.47 -4.53
CA GLY A 168 -13.49 -11.11 -4.27
C GLY A 168 -12.33 -10.15 -4.06
N LEU A 169 -12.28 -9.09 -4.85
CA LEU A 169 -11.26 -8.06 -4.82
C LEU A 169 -11.90 -6.71 -4.46
N PHE A 170 -11.42 -6.05 -3.42
CA PHE A 170 -11.92 -4.76 -2.97
C PHE A 170 -10.98 -3.62 -3.37
N ASN A 171 -11.52 -2.58 -4.00
CA ASN A 171 -10.80 -1.33 -4.27
C ASN A 171 -11.12 -0.28 -3.19
N PRO A 172 -10.16 0.07 -2.31
CA PRO A 172 -10.38 1.06 -1.26
C PRO A 172 -10.21 2.52 -1.72
N PHE A 173 -9.75 2.75 -2.95
CA PHE A 173 -9.51 4.09 -3.48
C PHE A 173 -10.78 4.74 -4.01
N SER A 174 -10.77 6.07 -4.13
CA SER A 174 -11.85 6.86 -4.74
C SER A 174 -11.81 6.90 -6.27
N PHE A 175 -10.82 6.25 -6.89
CA PHE A 175 -10.67 6.12 -8.33
C PHE A 175 -10.71 4.65 -8.76
N ASP A 176 -11.04 4.42 -10.02
CA ASP A 176 -11.13 3.08 -10.60
C ASP A 176 -9.73 2.50 -10.84
N LEU A 177 -9.51 1.24 -10.45
CA LEU A 177 -8.33 0.49 -10.84
C LEU A 177 -8.66 -0.36 -12.09
N VAL A 178 -7.73 -0.43 -13.03
CA VAL A 178 -7.89 -1.23 -14.25
C VAL A 178 -6.96 -2.43 -14.17
N ALA A 179 -7.53 -3.62 -13.94
CA ALA A 179 -6.82 -4.87 -14.09
C ALA A 179 -6.82 -5.25 -15.58
N THR A 180 -5.65 -5.35 -16.21
CA THR A 180 -5.54 -5.73 -17.63
C THR A 180 -5.67 -7.23 -17.82
N ARG A 181 -5.25 -8.01 -16.83
CA ARG A 181 -5.50 -9.45 -16.72
C ARG A 181 -5.29 -9.92 -15.29
N ILE A 182 -5.77 -11.13 -15.01
CA ILE A 182 -5.42 -11.87 -13.81
C ILE A 182 -4.89 -13.24 -14.23
N GLU A 183 -3.72 -13.58 -13.70
CA GLU A 183 -3.09 -14.89 -13.88
C GLU A 183 -3.34 -15.69 -12.62
N LEU A 184 -3.82 -16.92 -12.78
CA LEU A 184 -4.21 -17.79 -11.66
C LEU A 184 -3.57 -19.16 -11.84
N THR A 185 -3.03 -19.69 -10.75
CA THR A 185 -2.45 -21.02 -10.68
C THR A 185 -3.07 -21.76 -9.51
N VAL A 186 -3.62 -22.95 -9.75
CA VAL A 186 -4.03 -23.86 -8.68
C VAL A 186 -3.02 -24.98 -8.57
N LYS A 187 -2.51 -25.17 -7.36
CA LYS A 187 -1.60 -26.25 -7.01
C LYS A 187 -2.26 -27.20 -6.02
N VAL A 188 -1.96 -28.48 -6.11
CA VAL A 188 -2.26 -29.47 -5.06
C VAL A 188 -0.92 -30.06 -4.65
N GLY A 189 -0.48 -29.76 -3.44
CA GLY A 189 0.91 -30.01 -3.06
C GLY A 189 1.88 -29.13 -3.87
N THR A 190 2.83 -29.79 -4.54
CA THR A 190 3.77 -29.14 -5.47
C THR A 190 3.31 -29.15 -6.92
N GLU A 191 2.23 -29.87 -7.22
CA GLU A 191 1.79 -30.12 -8.60
C GLU A 191 0.79 -29.07 -9.06
N THR A 192 0.98 -28.56 -10.27
CA THR A 192 0.04 -27.60 -10.87
C THR A 192 -1.14 -28.34 -11.49
N VAL A 193 -2.34 -28.01 -11.03
CA VAL A 193 -3.61 -28.54 -11.55
C VAL A 193 -4.22 -27.60 -12.57
N LEU A 194 -4.11 -26.29 -12.39
CA LEU A 194 -4.62 -25.29 -13.32
C LEU A 194 -3.63 -24.15 -13.44
N ALA A 195 -3.38 -23.70 -14.67
CA ALA A 195 -2.74 -22.43 -14.94
C ALA A 195 -3.58 -21.69 -15.99
N THR A 196 -4.13 -20.54 -15.63
CA THR A 196 -5.11 -19.85 -16.48
C THR A 196 -4.91 -18.34 -16.43
N LYS A 197 -5.35 -17.67 -17.51
CA LYS A 197 -5.35 -16.21 -17.62
C LYS A 197 -6.77 -15.76 -17.90
N ARG A 198 -7.29 -14.87 -17.07
CA ARG A 198 -8.62 -14.29 -17.26
C ARG A 198 -8.47 -12.88 -17.85
N PRO A 199 -9.42 -12.45 -18.70
CA PRO A 199 -9.42 -11.12 -19.27
C PRO A 199 -9.52 -10.05 -18.17
N GLY A 200 -9.01 -8.86 -18.49
CA GLY A 200 -9.05 -7.71 -17.61
C GLY A 200 -10.46 -7.24 -17.26
N PHE A 201 -10.57 -6.53 -16.15
CA PHE A 201 -11.82 -5.95 -15.64
C PHE A 201 -11.51 -4.67 -14.87
N ARG A 202 -12.57 -3.90 -14.60
CA ARG A 202 -12.46 -2.68 -13.82
C ARG A 202 -12.86 -2.92 -12.36
N LEU A 203 -11.97 -2.54 -11.46
CA LEU A 203 -12.18 -2.48 -10.03
C LEU A 203 -12.71 -1.10 -9.68
N ARG A 204 -14.04 -0.98 -9.56
CA ARG A 204 -14.68 0.32 -9.33
C ARG A 204 -14.30 0.91 -7.97
N ALA A 205 -14.13 2.22 -7.91
CA ALA A 205 -13.83 2.96 -6.68
C ALA A 205 -14.76 2.54 -5.52
N GLY A 206 -14.17 2.22 -4.36
CA GLY A 206 -14.89 1.85 -3.14
C GLY A 206 -15.75 0.59 -3.24
N ARG A 207 -15.55 -0.27 -4.26
CA ARG A 207 -16.41 -1.46 -4.50
C ARG A 207 -15.61 -2.74 -4.52
N ARG A 208 -16.32 -3.82 -4.20
CA ARG A 208 -15.88 -5.20 -4.39
C ARG A 208 -16.26 -5.66 -5.80
N SER A 209 -15.33 -6.33 -6.47
CA SER A 209 -15.55 -7.05 -7.71
C SER A 209 -15.27 -8.52 -7.48
N ASP A 210 -16.20 -9.39 -7.88
CA ASP A 210 -16.02 -10.84 -7.76
C ASP A 210 -15.64 -11.45 -9.11
N VAL A 211 -14.64 -12.32 -9.08
CA VAL A 211 -14.12 -13.06 -10.23
C VAL A 211 -14.40 -14.54 -9.99
N LEU A 212 -15.32 -15.10 -10.78
CA LEU A 212 -15.60 -16.52 -10.74
C LEU A 212 -14.46 -17.30 -11.43
N VAL A 213 -13.92 -18.26 -10.69
CA VAL A 213 -13.08 -19.34 -11.18
C VAL A 213 -13.94 -20.58 -11.19
N ASP A 214 -14.27 -21.08 -12.37
CA ASP A 214 -15.02 -22.32 -12.57
C ASP A 214 -14.48 -22.96 -13.85
N GLN A 215 -13.65 -23.98 -13.70
CA GLN A 215 -12.96 -24.64 -14.80
C GLN A 215 -12.88 -26.15 -14.58
N ASP A 216 -13.20 -26.89 -15.63
CA ASP A 216 -12.93 -28.32 -15.71
C ASP A 216 -11.58 -28.52 -16.40
N VAL A 217 -10.63 -29.12 -15.67
CA VAL A 217 -9.31 -29.46 -16.20
C VAL A 217 -9.29 -30.94 -16.57
N PRO A 218 -8.99 -31.32 -17.82
CA PRO A 218 -8.85 -32.72 -18.19
C PRO A 218 -7.85 -33.46 -17.29
N LEU A 219 -8.17 -34.69 -16.87
CA LEU A 219 -7.29 -35.45 -15.96
C LEU A 219 -5.87 -35.64 -16.51
N ALA A 220 -5.71 -35.71 -17.84
CA ALA A 220 -4.40 -35.81 -18.48
C ALA A 220 -3.50 -34.60 -18.16
N ASP A 221 -4.08 -33.41 -18.05
CA ASP A 221 -3.37 -32.15 -17.78
C ASP A 221 -3.16 -31.94 -16.27
N ALA A 222 -3.95 -32.61 -15.43
CA ALA A 222 -3.92 -32.52 -13.96
C ALA A 222 -3.37 -33.78 -13.26
N ALA A 223 -2.80 -34.74 -14.00
CA ALA A 223 -2.50 -36.09 -13.49
C ALA A 223 -1.61 -36.09 -12.23
N GLY A 224 -0.59 -35.22 -12.18
CA GLY A 224 0.26 -35.06 -10.99
C GLY A 224 -0.51 -34.57 -9.76
N GLY A 225 -1.39 -33.58 -9.95
CA GLY A 225 -2.21 -33.02 -8.87
C GLY A 225 -3.31 -33.95 -8.37
N VAL A 226 -3.85 -34.84 -9.21
CA VAL A 226 -4.81 -35.88 -8.78
C VAL A 226 -4.14 -36.86 -7.81
N GLY A 227 -2.92 -37.29 -8.10
CA GLY A 227 -2.15 -38.15 -7.21
C GLY A 227 -1.86 -37.47 -5.86
N ALA A 228 -1.54 -36.17 -5.87
CA ALA A 228 -1.36 -35.38 -4.65
C ALA A 228 -2.66 -35.24 -3.84
N PHE A 229 -3.79 -35.02 -4.53
CA PHE A 229 -5.10 -34.96 -3.89
C PHE A 229 -5.48 -36.26 -3.19
N LEU A 230 -5.22 -37.42 -3.82
CA LEU A 230 -5.44 -38.74 -3.22
C LEU A 230 -4.56 -39.00 -1.99
N ARG A 231 -3.41 -38.33 -1.88
CA ARG A 231 -2.55 -38.35 -0.68
C ARG A 231 -3.01 -37.38 0.42
N GLY A 232 -4.09 -36.63 0.19
CA GLY A 232 -4.60 -35.62 1.13
C GLY A 232 -3.75 -34.35 1.17
N GLU A 233 -3.02 -34.04 0.10
CA GLU A 233 -2.27 -32.79 0.01
C GLU A 233 -3.20 -31.59 -0.19
N ALA A 234 -2.84 -30.46 0.43
CA ALA A 234 -3.66 -29.26 0.40
C ALA A 234 -3.66 -28.62 -0.99
N ALA A 235 -4.81 -28.05 -1.37
CA ALA A 235 -4.93 -27.25 -2.58
C ALA A 235 -4.70 -25.77 -2.27
N VAL A 236 -3.94 -25.08 -3.12
CA VAL A 236 -3.63 -23.65 -2.99
C VAL A 236 -3.95 -22.96 -4.29
N LEU A 237 -4.60 -21.81 -4.21
CA LEU A 237 -4.82 -20.92 -5.35
C LEU A 237 -3.89 -19.72 -5.21
N GLU A 238 -2.95 -19.59 -6.14
CA GLU A 238 -2.06 -18.45 -6.28
C GLU A 238 -2.56 -17.56 -7.42
N GLY A 239 -2.36 -16.25 -7.30
CA GLY A 239 -2.70 -15.35 -8.38
C GLY A 239 -1.72 -14.19 -8.53
N THR A 240 -1.80 -13.53 -9.68
CA THR A 240 -1.16 -12.25 -9.91
C THR A 240 -2.13 -11.37 -10.68
N LEU A 241 -2.49 -10.24 -10.08
CA LEU A 241 -3.30 -9.21 -10.71
C LEU A 241 -2.37 -8.26 -11.46
N ILE A 242 -2.61 -8.08 -12.76
CA ILE A 242 -1.85 -7.12 -13.57
C ILE A 242 -2.65 -5.83 -13.65
N LEU A 243 -2.17 -4.77 -13.01
CA LEU A 243 -2.79 -3.46 -12.99
C LEU A 243 -2.17 -2.55 -14.04
N ARG A 244 -3.00 -1.75 -14.73
CA ARG A 244 -2.53 -0.64 -15.54
C ARG A 244 -2.18 0.54 -14.63
N THR A 245 -0.98 1.06 -14.77
CA THR A 245 -0.55 2.34 -14.17
C THR A 245 -0.10 3.30 -15.29
N PRO A 246 0.09 4.59 -14.99
CA PRO A 246 0.64 5.54 -15.96
C PRO A 246 2.03 5.15 -16.50
N GLN A 247 2.78 4.33 -15.75
CA GLN A 247 4.15 3.92 -16.10
C GLN A 247 4.19 2.58 -16.86
N GLY A 248 3.06 1.89 -16.98
CA GLY A 248 2.97 0.58 -17.61
C GLY A 248 2.11 -0.39 -16.82
N GLU A 249 2.22 -1.67 -17.16
CA GLU A 249 1.58 -2.73 -16.37
C GLU A 249 2.40 -3.03 -15.12
N ARG A 250 1.71 -3.25 -14.00
CA ARG A 250 2.31 -3.61 -12.71
C ARG A 250 1.68 -4.89 -12.19
N ALA A 251 2.53 -5.85 -11.85
CA ALA A 251 2.12 -7.09 -11.20
C ALA A 251 1.89 -6.87 -9.71
N VAL A 252 0.75 -7.32 -9.21
CA VAL A 252 0.41 -7.39 -7.80
C VAL A 252 0.15 -8.85 -7.46
N PRO A 253 1.05 -9.52 -6.70
CA PRO A 253 0.81 -10.90 -6.30
C PRO A 253 -0.46 -10.98 -5.46
N LEU A 254 -1.15 -12.11 -5.54
CA LEU A 254 -2.32 -12.42 -4.74
C LEU A 254 -2.02 -13.73 -4.01
N HIS A 255 -1.79 -13.65 -2.71
CA HIS A 255 -1.65 -14.82 -1.86
C HIS A 255 -3.03 -15.19 -1.32
N MET A 256 -3.61 -16.25 -1.88
CA MET A 256 -4.97 -16.68 -1.56
C MET A 256 -4.96 -18.09 -0.97
N GLY A 257 -6.03 -18.40 -0.23
CA GLY A 257 -6.05 -19.42 0.82
C GLY A 257 -5.75 -20.87 0.41
N VAL A 258 -5.72 -21.70 1.44
CA VAL A 258 -5.45 -23.14 1.38
C VAL A 258 -6.75 -23.89 1.64
N GLN A 259 -7.12 -24.84 0.77
CA GLN A 259 -8.09 -25.88 1.09
C GLN A 259 -7.33 -27.04 1.75
N ARG A 260 -7.72 -27.39 2.98
CA ARG A 260 -7.26 -28.59 3.69
C ARG A 260 -8.29 -29.71 3.58
#